data_AF-A0A8T7G2B6-F1
#
_entry.id   AF-A0A8T7G2B6-F1
#
_cell.length_a   1.000
_cell.length_b   1.000
_cell.length_c   1.000
_cell.angle_alpha   90.00
_cell.angle_beta   90.00
_cell.angle_gamma   90.00
#
_symmetry.space_group_name_H-M   'P 1'
#
loop_
_entity.id
_entity.type
_entity.pdbx_description
1 polymer ?
#
loop_
_entity_poly.entity_id
_entity_poly.type
_entity_poly.pdbx_seq_one_letter_code
_entity_poly.pdbx_strand_id
1 'polypeptide(L)'
;MNRPILITGAVLCLVVIYFLPPINQRIAWRFSVIQAQVKYALFPPEEAVFIPQQQEVTIPELSTSPTPTPNDVSEVQVQPAIIDLPTAVPAQSEFVSLPSSVQLTGVRHEYQTWNNCGPANLAMALSFWGWQGSQEDTAMLLKPNPRDKNVMPYEMATYVQDQTEFEALVRVGGNLEVLKRFVASEIPIIIEKGFEGEDFDGWMGHYQLVTGYDDELGQLTVQDSYIMPDMLLSYEQVMSFWRAFNFTYIVVYPPEREAEVMALLGADAMEEDNYQSAARLAETESHMLTGRDRFFALFNRGTNLAALHDYVGAASFYDEAFAVYASLEESERPWRAMWYQTGPYQAYYFSGRYQDVIDLATTTLGAMSEPILEESYYWRALAREELGDVEGAIDDLRASLKQHPDFAASLQQLTRLDAGS
;
A
#
# COMPACT_ATOMS: atom_id res chain seq x y z
N MET A 1 -60.07 2.15 -13.00
CA MET A 1 -58.85 1.73 -12.27
C MET A 1 -57.98 2.98 -12.10
N ASN A 2 -57.80 3.45 -10.86
CA ASN A 2 -57.17 4.74 -10.59
C ASN A 2 -55.68 4.71 -10.97
N ARG A 3 -55.32 5.42 -12.05
CA ARG A 3 -53.93 5.67 -12.49
C ARG A 3 -52.94 5.94 -11.35
N PRO A 4 -53.24 6.75 -10.31
CA PRO A 4 -52.30 6.96 -9.20
C PRO A 4 -52.01 5.68 -8.40
N ILE A 5 -52.99 4.79 -8.20
CA ILE A 5 -52.80 3.51 -7.47
C ILE A 5 -51.89 2.56 -8.25
N LEU A 6 -52.03 2.53 -9.58
CA LEU A 6 -51.15 1.73 -10.45
C LEU A 6 -49.71 2.24 -10.45
N ILE A 7 -49.52 3.57 -10.45
CA ILE A 7 -48.18 4.19 -10.38
C ILE A 7 -47.53 3.89 -9.03
N THR A 8 -48.26 4.07 -7.91
CA THR A 8 -47.73 3.75 -6.58
C THR A 8 -47.39 2.26 -6.44
N GLY A 9 -48.24 1.37 -6.96
CA GLY A 9 -47.96 -0.07 -6.98
C GLY A 9 -46.74 -0.42 -7.83
N ALA A 10 -46.57 0.21 -9.00
CA ALA A 10 -45.40 0.00 -9.84
C ALA A 10 -44.10 0.51 -9.19
N VAL A 11 -44.14 1.67 -8.52
CA VAL A 11 -42.98 2.20 -7.78
C VAL A 11 -42.60 1.28 -6.62
N LEU A 12 -43.58 0.81 -5.84
CA LEU A 12 -43.33 -0.17 -4.77
C LEU A 12 -42.73 -1.47 -5.29
N CYS A 13 -43.24 -1.99 -6.41
CA CYS A 13 -42.66 -3.16 -7.06
C CYS A 13 -41.21 -2.91 -7.50
N LEU A 14 -40.90 -1.75 -8.09
CA LEU A 14 -39.53 -1.40 -8.49
C LEU A 14 -38.58 -1.29 -7.29
N VAL A 15 -39.06 -0.75 -6.16
CA VAL A 15 -38.29 -0.70 -4.91
C VAL A 15 -38.01 -2.11 -4.38
N VAL A 16 -39.03 -2.98 -4.34
CA VAL A 16 -38.85 -4.39 -3.91
C VAL A 16 -37.90 -5.13 -4.84
N ILE A 17 -38.02 -4.94 -6.16
CA ILE A 17 -37.13 -5.50 -7.17
C ILE A 17 -35.68 -5.01 -6.98
N TYR A 18 -35.48 -3.74 -6.65
CA TYR A 18 -34.15 -3.19 -6.35
C TYR A 18 -33.49 -3.83 -5.13
N PHE A 19 -34.26 -4.20 -4.11
CA PHE A 19 -33.74 -4.88 -2.91
C PHE A 19 -33.54 -6.39 -3.09
N LEU A 20 -33.87 -6.96 -4.26
CA LEU A 20 -33.48 -8.34 -4.55
C LEU A 20 -31.95 -8.40 -4.70
N PRO A 21 -31.25 -9.30 -3.97
CA PRO A 21 -29.79 -9.39 -3.98
C PRO A 21 -29.14 -9.39 -5.38
N PRO A 22 -29.61 -10.17 -6.39
CA PRO A 22 -28.98 -10.19 -7.71
C PRO A 22 -29.14 -8.89 -8.50
N ILE A 23 -30.15 -8.08 -8.19
CA ILE A 23 -30.39 -6.78 -8.84
C ILE A 23 -29.63 -5.68 -8.11
N ASN A 24 -29.68 -5.70 -6.78
CA ASN A 24 -28.94 -4.76 -5.95
C ASN A 24 -27.43 -4.82 -6.25
N GLN A 25 -26.84 -6.01 -6.24
CA GLN A 25 -25.41 -6.19 -6.52
C GLN A 25 -25.00 -5.67 -7.92
N ARG A 26 -25.92 -5.71 -8.90
CA ARG A 26 -25.66 -5.24 -10.27
C ARG A 26 -25.85 -3.75 -10.48
N ILE A 27 -26.64 -3.07 -9.65
CA ILE A 27 -27.07 -1.67 -9.86
C ILE A 27 -26.58 -0.73 -8.76
N ALA A 28 -26.39 -1.20 -7.53
CA ALA A 28 -26.01 -0.36 -6.38
C ALA A 28 -24.71 0.42 -6.61
N TRP A 29 -23.71 -0.21 -7.24
CA TRP A 29 -22.45 0.46 -7.58
C TRP A 29 -22.65 1.64 -8.54
N ARG A 30 -23.63 1.58 -9.46
CA ARG A 30 -23.93 2.68 -10.39
C ARG A 30 -24.46 3.91 -9.67
N PHE A 31 -25.28 3.72 -8.63
CA PHE A 31 -25.73 4.82 -7.79
C PHE A 31 -24.56 5.48 -7.06
N SER A 32 -23.61 4.69 -6.54
CA SER A 32 -22.40 5.22 -5.93
C SER A 32 -21.49 5.95 -6.90
N VAL A 33 -21.37 5.47 -8.15
CA VAL A 33 -20.65 6.19 -9.20
C VAL A 33 -21.28 7.55 -9.47
N ILE A 34 -22.61 7.60 -9.62
CA ILE A 34 -23.32 8.87 -9.85
C ILE A 34 -23.16 9.82 -8.64
N GLN A 35 -23.29 9.30 -7.42
CA GLN A 35 -23.07 10.08 -6.21
C GLN A 35 -21.64 10.65 -6.15
N ALA A 36 -20.64 9.83 -6.48
CA ALA A 36 -19.26 10.25 -6.55
C ALA A 36 -19.04 11.34 -7.62
N GLN A 37 -19.57 11.15 -8.83
CA GLN A 37 -19.50 12.13 -9.91
C GLN A 37 -20.13 13.47 -9.51
N VAL A 38 -21.30 13.45 -8.88
CA VAL A 38 -21.96 14.68 -8.40
C VAL A 38 -21.14 15.35 -7.30
N LYS A 39 -20.61 14.59 -6.32
CA LYS A 39 -19.80 15.17 -5.26
C LYS A 39 -18.52 15.79 -5.83
N TYR A 40 -17.77 15.05 -6.62
CA TYR A 40 -16.47 15.48 -7.14
C TYR A 40 -16.61 16.62 -8.15
N ALA A 41 -17.73 16.72 -8.87
CA ALA A 41 -18.03 17.89 -9.69
C ALA A 41 -18.29 19.18 -8.87
N LEU A 42 -18.72 19.05 -7.61
CA LEU A 42 -19.01 20.19 -6.72
C LEU A 42 -17.86 20.51 -5.75
N PHE A 43 -17.14 19.46 -5.34
CA PHE A 43 -16.06 19.49 -4.37
C PHE A 43 -14.95 18.56 -4.89
N PRO A 44 -14.11 19.04 -5.82
CA PRO A 44 -13.06 18.23 -6.42
C PRO A 44 -12.09 17.74 -5.34
N PRO A 45 -11.87 16.42 -5.20
CA PRO A 45 -11.02 15.88 -4.13
C PRO A 45 -9.55 16.29 -4.28
N GLU A 46 -9.09 16.60 -5.50
CA GLU A 46 -7.76 17.12 -5.80
C GLU A 46 -7.50 18.52 -5.22
N GLU A 47 -8.55 19.29 -4.90
CA GLU A 47 -8.44 20.57 -4.19
C GLU A 47 -8.19 20.39 -2.68
N ALA A 48 -8.49 19.22 -2.12
CA ALA A 48 -8.25 18.92 -0.71
C ALA A 48 -6.76 18.68 -0.46
N VAL A 49 -6.10 19.65 0.18
CA VAL A 49 -4.67 19.57 0.52
C VAL A 49 -4.51 19.55 2.03
N PHE A 50 -3.85 18.50 2.53
CA PHE A 50 -3.34 18.45 3.89
C PHE A 50 -2.01 19.20 3.97
N ILE A 51 -1.89 20.12 4.93
CA ILE A 51 -0.65 20.81 5.25
C ILE A 51 -0.30 20.46 6.70
N PRO A 52 0.76 19.67 6.95
CA PRO A 52 1.16 19.33 8.29
C PRO A 52 1.49 20.59 9.10
N GLN A 53 0.97 20.67 10.32
CA GLN A 53 1.29 21.71 11.28
C GLN A 53 2.54 21.29 12.04
N GLN A 54 3.68 21.90 11.73
CA GLN A 54 4.90 21.64 12.46
C GLN A 54 4.70 22.08 13.92
N GLN A 55 4.42 21.15 14.83
CA GLN A 55 4.60 21.42 16.25
C GLN A 55 6.11 21.49 16.48
N GLU A 56 6.61 22.68 16.84
CA GLU A 56 7.92 22.82 17.46
C GLU A 56 7.92 21.95 18.72
N VAL A 57 8.34 20.69 18.59
CA VAL A 57 8.73 19.90 19.75
C VAL A 57 9.94 20.63 20.32
N THR A 58 9.69 21.40 21.37
CA THR A 58 10.74 22.03 22.17
C THR A 58 11.49 20.90 22.87
N ILE A 59 12.50 20.35 22.19
CA ILE A 59 13.46 19.47 22.83
C ILE A 59 14.16 20.34 23.89
N PRO A 60 14.17 19.96 25.19
CA PRO A 60 14.96 20.68 26.16
C PRO A 60 16.41 20.65 25.68
N GLU A 61 17.01 21.82 25.51
CA GLU A 61 18.42 21.99 25.18
C GLU A 61 19.28 21.10 26.08
N LEU A 62 19.76 19.97 25.55
CA LEU A 62 20.89 19.28 26.13
C LEU A 62 22.09 20.20 25.91
N SER A 63 22.48 20.87 27.00
CA SER A 63 23.64 21.76 27.09
C SER A 63 24.82 21.17 26.31
N THR A 64 25.17 21.83 25.20
CA THR A 64 26.34 21.50 24.40
C THR A 64 27.59 21.84 25.21
N SER A 65 28.28 20.81 25.69
CA SER A 65 29.64 20.97 26.21
C SER A 65 30.56 21.33 25.04
N PRO A 66 31.47 22.31 25.16
CA PRO A 66 32.28 22.77 24.05
C PRO A 66 33.25 21.70 23.55
N THR A 67 33.26 21.52 22.23
CA THR A 67 34.22 20.74 21.45
C THR A 67 35.67 21.19 21.74
N PRO A 68 36.61 20.29 22.07
CA PRO A 68 38.02 20.64 22.14
C PRO A 68 38.58 20.88 20.74
N THR A 69 39.33 21.98 20.60
CA THR A 69 40.07 22.40 19.41
C THR A 69 41.05 21.31 18.95
N PRO A 70 41.25 21.08 17.63
CA PRO A 70 42.27 20.15 17.16
C PRO A 70 43.65 20.77 17.40
N ASN A 71 44.47 20.13 18.23
CA ASN A 71 45.90 20.38 18.29
C ASN A 71 46.61 19.52 17.25
N ASP A 72 47.58 20.16 16.58
CA ASP A 72 48.61 19.58 15.73
C ASP A 72 49.16 18.26 16.31
N VAL A 73 49.14 17.19 15.51
CA VAL A 73 49.89 15.97 15.80
C VAL A 73 50.69 15.57 14.57
N SER A 74 52.01 15.51 14.79
CA SER A 74 53.04 15.20 13.82
C SER A 74 52.85 13.84 13.13
N GLU A 75 53.21 13.83 11.86
CA GLU A 75 53.26 12.68 10.96
C GLU A 75 54.26 11.62 11.48
N VAL A 76 53.77 10.44 11.86
CA VAL A 76 54.60 9.25 12.13
C VAL A 76 54.48 8.32 10.94
N GLN A 77 55.56 8.19 10.17
CA GLN A 77 55.68 7.17 9.14
C GLN A 77 55.73 5.78 9.79
N VAL A 78 54.75 4.94 9.48
CA VAL A 78 54.77 3.51 9.82
C VAL A 78 55.03 2.72 8.54
N GLN A 79 56.16 2.02 8.52
CA GLN A 79 56.57 1.11 7.46
C GLN A 79 55.71 -0.18 7.52
N PRO A 80 55.19 -0.72 6.40
CA PRO A 80 54.38 -1.93 6.45
C PRO A 80 55.24 -3.16 6.73
N ALA A 81 54.91 -3.91 7.79
CA ALA A 81 55.34 -5.29 7.95
C ALA A 81 54.35 -6.19 7.20
N ILE A 82 54.86 -6.93 6.21
CA ILE A 82 54.11 -7.92 5.44
C ILE A 82 53.86 -9.12 6.35
N ILE A 83 52.60 -9.39 6.66
CA ILE A 83 52.16 -10.64 7.29
C ILE A 83 51.38 -11.40 6.20
N ASP A 84 51.98 -12.47 5.68
CA ASP A 84 51.30 -13.42 4.79
C ASP A 84 50.25 -14.21 5.60
N LEU A 85 48.99 -13.80 5.50
CA LEU A 85 47.86 -14.67 5.79
C LEU A 85 47.37 -15.29 4.46
N PRO A 86 47.04 -16.60 4.42
CA PRO A 86 46.46 -17.19 3.23
C PRO A 86 45.08 -16.57 2.97
N THR A 87 45.00 -15.78 1.90
CA THR A 87 43.75 -15.25 1.35
C THR A 87 42.92 -16.42 0.84
N ALA A 88 41.92 -16.84 1.62
CA ALA A 88 40.80 -17.60 1.06
C ALA A 88 40.06 -16.66 0.10
N VAL A 89 40.26 -16.87 -1.20
CA VAL A 89 39.45 -16.24 -2.24
C VAL A 89 37.99 -16.63 -1.96
N PRO A 90 37.06 -15.68 -1.76
CA PRO A 90 35.64 -16.02 -1.72
C PRO A 90 35.32 -16.65 -3.07
N ALA A 91 34.77 -17.86 -3.07
CA ALA A 91 34.21 -18.44 -4.27
C ALA A 91 33.23 -17.42 -4.85
N GLN A 92 33.53 -16.91 -6.06
CA GLN A 92 32.56 -16.18 -6.85
C GLN A 92 31.33 -17.09 -6.97
N SER A 93 30.25 -16.71 -6.31
CA SER A 93 28.93 -17.27 -6.59
C SER A 93 28.72 -17.10 -8.10
N GLU A 94 28.66 -18.21 -8.83
CA GLU A 94 28.24 -18.19 -10.22
C GLU A 94 26.81 -17.64 -10.23
N PHE A 95 26.66 -16.36 -10.58
CA PHE A 95 25.34 -15.83 -10.91
C PHE A 95 24.87 -16.59 -12.14
N VAL A 96 23.95 -17.54 -11.94
CA VAL A 96 23.25 -18.20 -13.03
C VAL A 96 22.61 -17.09 -13.85
N SER A 97 23.06 -16.91 -15.09
CA SER A 97 22.48 -15.91 -15.99
C SER A 97 21.01 -16.26 -16.21
N LEU A 98 20.11 -15.34 -15.89
CA LEU A 98 18.68 -15.52 -16.13
C LEU A 98 18.42 -15.70 -17.64
N PRO A 99 17.40 -16.49 -18.03
CA PRO A 99 16.93 -16.51 -19.42
C PRO A 99 16.57 -15.11 -19.89
N SER A 100 16.72 -14.81 -21.18
CA SER A 100 16.37 -13.50 -21.74
C SER A 100 14.86 -13.25 -21.80
N SER A 101 14.05 -14.32 -21.78
CA SER A 101 12.59 -14.24 -21.81
C SER A 101 12.00 -15.46 -21.12
N VAL A 102 10.96 -15.26 -20.30
CA VAL A 102 10.22 -16.32 -19.60
C VAL A 102 8.75 -15.96 -19.63
N GLN A 103 7.89 -16.95 -19.88
CA GLN A 103 6.45 -16.82 -19.76
C GLN A 103 5.90 -18.03 -19.02
N LEU A 104 5.33 -17.77 -17.85
CA LEU A 104 4.60 -18.77 -17.07
C LEU A 104 3.24 -19.02 -17.70
N THR A 105 2.80 -20.27 -17.60
CA THR A 105 1.47 -20.72 -18.03
C THR A 105 0.79 -21.45 -16.88
N GLY A 106 -0.54 -21.57 -16.92
CA GLY A 106 -1.30 -22.28 -15.88
C GLY A 106 -2.01 -21.39 -14.87
N VAL A 107 -1.78 -20.07 -14.90
CA VAL A 107 -2.63 -19.12 -14.16
C VAL A 107 -4.03 -19.10 -14.77
N ARG A 108 -5.05 -19.23 -13.92
CA ARG A 108 -6.44 -18.99 -14.31
C ARG A 108 -6.76 -17.52 -14.10
N HIS A 109 -6.87 -16.76 -15.20
CA HIS A 109 -7.24 -15.34 -15.14
C HIS A 109 -8.65 -15.13 -14.61
N GLU A 110 -8.82 -14.09 -13.79
CA GLU A 110 -10.13 -13.62 -13.30
C GLU A 110 -10.27 -12.11 -13.45
N TYR A 111 -11.36 -11.67 -14.08
CA TYR A 111 -11.74 -10.26 -14.06
C TYR A 111 -12.31 -9.88 -12.70
N GLN A 112 -11.85 -8.77 -12.12
CA GLN A 112 -12.29 -8.33 -10.81
C GLN A 112 -13.75 -7.87 -10.81
N THR A 113 -14.42 -8.13 -9.69
CA THR A 113 -15.64 -7.41 -9.32
C THR A 113 -15.31 -6.03 -8.72
N TRP A 114 -16.32 -5.30 -8.26
CA TRP A 114 -16.19 -3.91 -7.79
C TRP A 114 -15.17 -3.77 -6.64
N ASN A 115 -14.12 -2.96 -6.87
CA ASN A 115 -12.96 -2.77 -5.97
C ASN A 115 -12.33 -4.11 -5.51
N ASN A 116 -12.25 -5.12 -6.39
CA ASN A 116 -11.82 -6.47 -6.00
C ASN A 116 -10.44 -6.86 -6.56
N CYS A 117 -9.57 -5.89 -6.88
CA CYS A 117 -8.26 -6.14 -7.49
C CYS A 117 -7.37 -7.02 -6.60
N GLY A 118 -7.26 -6.76 -5.30
CA GLY A 118 -6.48 -7.58 -4.36
C GLY A 118 -6.96 -9.04 -4.31
N PRO A 119 -8.24 -9.30 -3.96
CA PRO A 119 -8.79 -10.65 -3.93
C PRO A 119 -8.69 -11.40 -5.27
N ALA A 120 -8.91 -10.72 -6.40
CA ALA A 120 -8.77 -11.32 -7.73
C ALA A 120 -7.32 -11.70 -8.06
N ASN A 121 -6.35 -10.81 -7.80
CA ASN A 121 -4.94 -11.13 -8.04
C ASN A 121 -4.42 -12.21 -7.12
N LEU A 122 -4.87 -12.25 -5.86
CA LEU A 122 -4.54 -13.34 -4.95
C LEU A 122 -5.08 -14.69 -5.45
N ALA A 123 -6.34 -14.72 -5.92
CA ALA A 123 -6.94 -15.91 -6.50
C ALA A 123 -6.19 -16.38 -7.76
N MET A 124 -5.79 -15.45 -8.63
CA MET A 124 -4.95 -15.77 -9.81
C MET A 124 -3.60 -16.36 -9.39
N ALA A 125 -2.92 -15.78 -8.38
CA ALA A 125 -1.65 -16.30 -7.88
C ALA A 125 -1.78 -17.71 -7.28
N LEU A 126 -2.80 -17.93 -6.44
CA LEU A 126 -3.10 -19.24 -5.86
C LEU A 126 -3.45 -20.29 -6.92
N SER A 127 -4.15 -19.89 -8.00
CA SER A 127 -4.52 -20.79 -9.09
C SER A 127 -3.31 -21.41 -9.81
N PHE A 128 -2.17 -20.70 -9.85
CA PHE A 128 -0.92 -21.21 -10.40
C PHE A 128 -0.45 -22.47 -9.66
N TRP A 129 -0.67 -22.52 -8.35
CA TRP A 129 -0.33 -23.65 -7.49
C TRP A 129 -1.43 -24.72 -7.42
N GLY A 130 -2.45 -24.63 -8.28
CA GLY A 130 -3.53 -25.60 -8.34
C GLY A 130 -4.65 -25.37 -7.33
N TRP A 131 -4.70 -24.21 -6.65
CA TRP A 131 -5.83 -23.85 -5.80
C TRP A 131 -7.13 -23.72 -6.61
N GLN A 132 -8.21 -24.30 -6.09
CA GLN A 132 -9.48 -24.44 -6.82
C GLN A 132 -10.51 -23.33 -6.51
N GLY A 133 -10.25 -22.49 -5.50
CA GLY A 133 -11.12 -21.35 -5.16
C GLY A 133 -11.01 -20.21 -6.15
N SER A 134 -11.77 -19.14 -5.93
CA SER A 134 -11.92 -17.97 -6.81
C SER A 134 -11.79 -16.65 -6.04
N GLN A 135 -11.92 -15.52 -6.73
CA GLN A 135 -11.96 -14.21 -6.06
C GLN A 135 -13.13 -14.07 -5.07
N GLU A 136 -14.19 -14.87 -5.18
CA GLU A 136 -15.32 -14.85 -4.23
C GLU A 136 -14.89 -15.42 -2.87
N ASP A 137 -14.06 -16.47 -2.88
CA ASP A 137 -13.54 -17.11 -1.68
C ASP A 137 -12.53 -16.18 -0.97
N THR A 138 -11.61 -15.58 -1.73
CA THR A 138 -10.64 -14.62 -1.17
C THR A 138 -11.32 -13.35 -0.65
N ALA A 139 -12.31 -12.80 -1.38
CA ALA A 139 -13.02 -11.59 -0.98
C ALA A 139 -13.87 -11.77 0.28
N MET A 140 -14.34 -12.99 0.58
CA MET A 140 -15.18 -13.25 1.75
C MET A 140 -14.50 -12.84 3.07
N LEU A 141 -13.18 -13.00 3.14
CA LEU A 141 -12.38 -12.66 4.31
C LEU A 141 -11.61 -11.36 4.15
N LEU A 142 -11.07 -11.10 2.95
CA LEU A 142 -10.28 -9.88 2.70
C LEU A 142 -11.14 -8.63 2.58
N LYS A 143 -12.44 -8.76 2.30
CA LYS A 143 -13.37 -7.64 2.13
C LYS A 143 -14.67 -7.84 2.90
N PRO A 144 -14.62 -7.85 4.25
CA PRO A 144 -15.81 -7.98 5.08
C PRO A 144 -16.83 -6.86 4.79
N ASN A 145 -16.34 -5.69 4.35
CA ASN A 145 -17.14 -4.66 3.71
C ASN A 145 -16.98 -4.73 2.17
N PRO A 146 -18.02 -5.12 1.41
CA PRO A 146 -17.95 -5.17 -0.06
C PRO A 146 -17.65 -3.82 -0.72
N ARG A 147 -17.86 -2.71 0.02
CA ARG A 147 -17.60 -1.34 -0.46
C ARG A 147 -16.15 -0.92 -0.33
N ASP A 148 -15.37 -1.64 0.47
CA ASP A 148 -13.97 -1.33 0.74
C ASP A 148 -13.20 -1.08 -0.56
N LYS A 149 -12.32 -0.08 -0.49
CA LYS A 149 -11.51 0.43 -1.60
C LYS A 149 -10.19 -0.30 -1.73
N ASN A 150 -9.70 -0.90 -0.65
CA ASN A 150 -8.40 -1.56 -0.64
C ASN A 150 -8.45 -2.91 0.06
N VAL A 151 -7.41 -3.71 -0.17
CA VAL A 151 -6.99 -4.81 0.69
C VAL A 151 -5.49 -4.63 0.87
N MET A 152 -5.02 -4.59 2.11
CA MET A 152 -3.62 -4.36 2.41
C MET A 152 -2.79 -5.62 2.10
N PRO A 153 -1.53 -5.48 1.66
CA PRO A 153 -0.67 -6.62 1.33
C PRO A 153 -0.53 -7.66 2.46
N TYR A 154 -0.45 -7.21 3.72
CA TYR A 154 -0.34 -8.10 4.88
C TYR A 154 -1.62 -8.92 5.12
N GLU A 155 -2.78 -8.39 4.78
CA GLU A 155 -4.06 -9.12 4.89
C GLU A 155 -4.10 -10.26 3.87
N MET A 156 -3.62 -10.01 2.65
CA MET A 156 -3.47 -11.06 1.64
C MET A 156 -2.50 -12.15 2.08
N ALA A 157 -1.36 -11.79 2.67
CA ALA A 157 -0.41 -12.78 3.19
C ALA A 157 -1.01 -13.58 4.36
N THR A 158 -1.71 -12.91 5.27
CA THR A 158 -2.42 -13.55 6.39
C THR A 158 -3.50 -14.52 5.88
N TYR A 159 -4.27 -14.13 4.86
CA TYR A 159 -5.24 -15.02 4.24
C TYR A 159 -4.57 -16.29 3.70
N VAL A 160 -3.44 -16.17 3.00
CA VAL A 160 -2.73 -17.35 2.47
C VAL A 160 -2.32 -18.29 3.60
N GLN A 161 -1.70 -17.74 4.64
CA GLN A 161 -1.23 -18.50 5.81
C GLN A 161 -2.37 -19.18 6.57
N ASP A 162 -3.51 -18.49 6.75
CA ASP A 162 -4.61 -18.99 7.58
C ASP A 162 -5.60 -19.88 6.82
N GLN A 163 -5.75 -19.68 5.50
CA GLN A 163 -6.86 -20.26 4.71
C GLN A 163 -6.41 -21.24 3.64
N THR A 164 -5.09 -21.41 3.45
CA THR A 164 -4.55 -22.30 2.41
C THR A 164 -3.43 -23.18 2.94
N GLU A 165 -2.86 -24.02 2.08
CA GLU A 165 -1.68 -24.85 2.38
C GLU A 165 -0.36 -24.19 1.92
N PHE A 166 -0.44 -22.96 1.41
CA PHE A 166 0.69 -22.19 0.89
C PHE A 166 1.19 -21.19 1.93
N GLU A 167 2.40 -20.70 1.69
CA GLU A 167 3.01 -19.59 2.41
C GLU A 167 2.97 -18.33 1.56
N ALA A 168 3.04 -17.18 2.24
CA ALA A 168 3.16 -15.88 1.59
C ALA A 168 4.12 -14.96 2.32
N LEU A 169 4.86 -14.16 1.53
CA LEU A 169 5.73 -13.10 2.01
C LEU A 169 5.41 -11.79 1.31
N VAL A 170 5.40 -10.70 2.08
CA VAL A 170 5.33 -9.34 1.57
C VAL A 170 6.70 -8.71 1.70
N ARG A 171 7.17 -8.03 0.65
CA ARG A 171 8.42 -7.27 0.65
C ARG A 171 8.25 -5.97 -0.11
N VAL A 172 9.15 -5.03 0.15
CA VAL A 172 9.17 -3.68 -0.46
C VAL A 172 10.52 -3.43 -1.13
N GLY A 173 10.65 -2.30 -1.84
CA GLY A 173 11.90 -1.96 -2.52
C GLY A 173 12.25 -2.92 -3.66
N GLY A 174 11.26 -3.60 -4.24
CA GLY A 174 11.44 -4.48 -5.39
C GLY A 174 12.04 -3.76 -6.60
N ASN A 175 12.64 -4.55 -7.49
CA ASN A 175 13.18 -4.08 -8.75
C ASN A 175 12.99 -5.14 -9.84
N LEU A 176 13.31 -4.79 -11.10
CA LEU A 176 13.15 -5.70 -12.23
C LEU A 176 13.92 -7.02 -12.06
N GLU A 177 15.10 -6.99 -11.43
CA GLU A 177 15.89 -8.21 -11.21
C GLU A 177 15.19 -9.16 -10.23
N VAL A 178 14.57 -8.64 -9.17
CA VAL A 178 13.73 -9.44 -8.25
C VAL A 178 12.56 -10.08 -9.01
N LEU A 179 11.81 -9.30 -9.79
CA LEU A 179 10.67 -9.82 -10.57
C LEU A 179 11.11 -10.93 -11.52
N LYS A 180 12.20 -10.71 -12.27
CA LYS A 180 12.74 -11.70 -13.21
C LYS A 180 13.25 -12.96 -12.52
N ARG A 181 13.95 -12.83 -11.38
CA ARG A 181 14.44 -13.98 -10.61
C ARG A 181 13.29 -14.90 -10.16
N PHE A 182 12.22 -14.33 -9.62
CA PHE A 182 11.04 -15.13 -9.23
C PHE A 182 10.35 -15.78 -10.44
N VAL A 183 10.10 -15.01 -11.49
CA VAL A 183 9.43 -15.54 -12.70
C VAL A 183 10.28 -16.61 -13.39
N ALA A 184 11.60 -16.43 -13.49
CA ALA A 184 12.52 -17.43 -14.04
C ALA A 184 12.60 -18.70 -13.19
N SER A 185 12.34 -18.59 -11.89
CA SER A 185 12.17 -19.70 -10.96
C SER A 185 10.74 -20.27 -10.95
N GLU A 186 9.88 -19.99 -11.93
CA GLU A 186 8.51 -20.52 -11.96
C GLU A 186 7.68 -20.12 -10.72
N ILE A 187 7.86 -18.89 -10.24
CA ILE A 187 7.07 -18.30 -9.15
C ILE A 187 6.47 -16.99 -9.66
N PRO A 188 5.15 -16.92 -9.89
CA PRO A 188 4.51 -15.65 -10.25
C PRO A 188 4.49 -14.73 -9.02
N ILE A 189 4.50 -13.42 -9.27
CA ILE A 189 4.70 -12.40 -8.23
C ILE A 189 3.62 -11.33 -8.36
N ILE A 190 2.90 -11.06 -7.27
CA ILE A 190 1.91 -9.99 -7.22
C ILE A 190 2.66 -8.68 -6.93
N ILE A 191 2.32 -7.61 -7.63
CA ILE A 191 2.78 -6.25 -7.33
C ILE A 191 1.58 -5.35 -7.01
N GLU A 192 1.76 -4.44 -6.07
CA GLU A 192 0.83 -3.33 -5.81
C GLU A 192 1.38 -2.07 -6.50
N LYS A 193 0.60 -1.41 -7.35
CA LYS A 193 1.08 -0.26 -8.14
C LYS A 193 -0.01 0.79 -8.35
N GLY A 194 0.40 1.99 -8.76
CA GLY A 194 -0.52 3.02 -9.26
C GLY A 194 -1.22 2.58 -10.55
N PHE A 195 -2.40 3.15 -10.81
CA PHE A 195 -3.19 2.92 -12.01
C PHE A 195 -3.91 4.19 -12.42
N GLU A 196 -3.81 4.49 -13.71
CA GLU A 196 -4.50 5.59 -14.40
C GLU A 196 -4.87 5.12 -15.82
N GLY A 197 -5.91 5.69 -16.41
CA GLY A 197 -6.36 5.38 -17.78
C GLY A 197 -7.31 6.45 -18.33
N GLU A 198 -7.49 6.50 -19.65
CA GLU A 198 -8.26 7.57 -20.32
C GLU A 198 -9.72 7.71 -19.82
N ASP A 199 -10.35 6.58 -19.44
CA ASP A 199 -11.73 6.54 -18.93
C ASP A 199 -11.78 6.46 -17.38
N PHE A 200 -10.65 6.65 -16.70
CA PHE A 200 -10.54 6.52 -15.26
C PHE A 200 -10.17 7.86 -14.61
N ASP A 201 -10.97 8.28 -13.65
CA ASP A 201 -10.85 9.59 -13.01
C ASP A 201 -9.73 9.60 -11.96
N GLY A 202 -8.56 10.12 -12.34
CA GLY A 202 -7.40 10.33 -11.49
C GLY A 202 -6.66 9.05 -11.10
N TRP A 203 -5.71 9.19 -10.16
CA TRP A 203 -4.85 8.10 -9.71
C TRP A 203 -5.56 7.15 -8.72
N MET A 204 -5.33 5.84 -8.82
CA MET A 204 -5.72 4.84 -7.82
C MET A 204 -4.66 3.75 -7.62
N GLY A 205 -4.79 2.95 -6.57
CA GLY A 205 -4.04 1.70 -6.39
C GLY A 205 -4.65 0.55 -7.17
N HIS A 206 -3.79 -0.38 -7.58
CA HIS A 206 -4.18 -1.59 -8.30
C HIS A 206 -3.16 -2.71 -8.09
N TYR A 207 -3.64 -3.95 -8.11
CA TYR A 207 -2.78 -5.13 -8.06
C TYR A 207 -2.66 -5.75 -9.45
N GLN A 208 -1.48 -6.29 -9.75
CA GLN A 208 -1.23 -7.09 -10.94
C GLN A 208 -0.38 -8.31 -10.59
N LEU A 209 -0.61 -9.42 -11.29
CA LEU A 209 0.21 -10.62 -11.16
C LEU A 209 1.19 -10.69 -12.34
N VAL A 210 2.48 -10.59 -12.06
CA VAL A 210 3.53 -10.74 -13.07
C VAL A 210 3.75 -12.22 -13.35
N THR A 211 3.65 -12.60 -14.63
CA THR A 211 3.78 -13.99 -15.10
C THR A 211 4.81 -14.15 -16.21
N GLY A 212 5.45 -13.08 -16.67
CA GLY A 212 6.46 -13.17 -17.72
C GLY A 212 7.30 -11.92 -17.84
N TYR A 213 8.42 -12.04 -18.54
CA TYR A 213 9.27 -10.95 -18.95
C TYR A 213 9.97 -11.26 -20.27
N ASP A 214 10.36 -10.22 -21.00
CA ASP A 214 11.14 -10.31 -22.23
C ASP A 214 12.15 -9.16 -22.31
N ASP A 215 13.44 -9.48 -22.23
CA ASP A 215 14.53 -8.49 -22.24
C ASP A 215 14.86 -7.95 -23.62
N GLU A 216 14.52 -8.66 -24.69
CA GLU A 216 14.67 -8.12 -26.05
C GLU A 216 13.64 -7.03 -26.31
N LEU A 217 12.42 -7.19 -25.76
CA LEU A 217 11.32 -6.23 -25.90
C LEU A 217 11.25 -5.20 -24.75
N GLY A 218 11.93 -5.44 -23.63
CA GLY A 218 11.93 -4.57 -22.46
C GLY A 218 10.57 -4.53 -21.74
N GLN A 219 9.88 -5.66 -21.63
CA GLN A 219 8.49 -5.74 -21.19
C GLN A 219 8.24 -6.84 -20.16
N LEU A 220 7.27 -6.62 -19.28
CA LEU A 220 6.65 -7.65 -18.45
C LEU A 220 5.33 -8.11 -19.05
N THR A 221 5.01 -9.39 -18.87
CA THR A 221 3.66 -9.91 -19.04
C THR A 221 2.98 -9.98 -17.68
N VAL A 222 1.82 -9.32 -17.56
CA VAL A 222 1.02 -9.31 -16.33
C VAL A 222 -0.40 -9.80 -16.57
N GLN A 223 -0.98 -10.48 -15.60
CA GLN A 223 -2.41 -10.76 -15.54
C GLN A 223 -3.08 -9.55 -14.86
N ASP A 224 -3.83 -8.77 -15.64
CA ASP A 224 -4.55 -7.62 -15.11
C ASP A 224 -6.03 -7.97 -14.91
N SER A 225 -6.51 -7.90 -13.67
CA SER A 225 -7.89 -8.21 -13.32
C SER A 225 -8.91 -7.17 -13.79
N TYR A 226 -8.48 -5.96 -14.13
CA TYR A 226 -9.34 -4.86 -14.58
C TYR A 226 -9.41 -4.78 -16.11
N ILE A 227 -8.29 -5.01 -16.81
CA ILE A 227 -8.15 -4.81 -18.25
C ILE A 227 -8.23 -6.13 -19.03
N MET A 228 -7.25 -7.03 -18.87
CA MET A 228 -7.13 -8.27 -19.66
C MET A 228 -6.05 -9.23 -19.14
N PRO A 229 -6.11 -10.53 -19.50
CA PRO A 229 -4.99 -11.46 -19.33
C PRO A 229 -3.81 -11.10 -20.25
N ASP A 230 -2.61 -11.55 -19.85
CA ASP A 230 -1.36 -11.42 -20.63
C ASP A 230 -1.10 -10.00 -21.16
N MET A 231 -1.39 -8.99 -20.34
CA MET A 231 -1.13 -7.60 -20.69
C MET A 231 0.37 -7.33 -20.70
N LEU A 232 0.85 -6.67 -21.77
CA LEU A 232 2.25 -6.30 -21.92
C LEU A 232 2.47 -4.87 -21.42
N LEU A 233 3.44 -4.69 -20.52
CA LEU A 233 3.83 -3.39 -19.99
C LEU A 233 5.34 -3.19 -20.13
N SER A 234 5.78 -1.99 -20.54
CA SER A 234 7.22 -1.71 -20.56
C SER A 234 7.79 -1.68 -19.15
N TYR A 235 9.07 -2.03 -19.01
CA TYR A 235 9.78 -1.94 -17.74
C TYR A 235 9.69 -0.55 -17.12
N GLU A 236 9.79 0.50 -17.93
CA GLU A 236 9.68 1.89 -17.47
C GLU A 236 8.29 2.20 -16.89
N GLN A 237 7.22 1.78 -17.59
CA GLN A 237 5.85 1.99 -17.13
C GLN A 237 5.60 1.28 -15.80
N VAL A 238 6.04 0.02 -15.68
CA VAL A 238 5.88 -0.73 -14.43
C VAL A 238 6.63 -0.04 -13.30
N MET A 239 7.91 0.31 -13.49
CA MET A 239 8.70 0.93 -12.43
C MET A 239 8.14 2.28 -11.97
N SER A 240 7.63 3.11 -12.88
CA SER A 240 7.01 4.39 -12.51
C SER A 240 5.76 4.19 -11.65
N PHE A 241 4.83 3.32 -12.05
CA PHE A 241 3.62 3.07 -11.26
C PHE A 241 3.88 2.28 -9.98
N TRP A 242 4.85 1.36 -10.00
CA TRP A 242 5.17 0.50 -8.86
C TRP A 242 5.84 1.28 -7.71
N ARG A 243 6.60 2.34 -8.05
CA ARG A 243 7.14 3.29 -7.07
C ARG A 243 6.06 3.86 -6.16
N ALA A 244 4.85 4.08 -6.67
CA ALA A 244 3.78 4.70 -5.91
C ALA A 244 3.35 3.91 -4.66
N PHE A 245 3.77 2.64 -4.58
CA PHE A 245 3.50 1.70 -3.50
C PHE A 245 4.79 1.08 -2.97
N ASN A 246 5.86 1.88 -2.86
CA ASN A 246 7.14 1.45 -2.29
C ASN A 246 7.74 0.19 -2.94
N PHE A 247 7.43 -0.03 -4.23
CA PHE A 247 7.81 -1.25 -4.94
C PHE A 247 7.38 -2.53 -4.18
N THR A 248 6.17 -2.52 -3.62
CA THR A 248 5.62 -3.63 -2.84
C THR A 248 5.29 -4.83 -3.71
N TYR A 249 5.70 -6.02 -3.27
CA TYR A 249 5.38 -7.28 -3.92
C TYR A 249 5.03 -8.37 -2.92
N ILE A 250 4.26 -9.33 -3.38
CA ILE A 250 3.79 -10.47 -2.61
C ILE A 250 4.12 -11.74 -3.38
N VAL A 251 4.78 -12.67 -2.70
CA VAL A 251 5.15 -13.98 -3.26
C VAL A 251 4.35 -15.03 -2.52
N VAL A 252 3.60 -15.84 -3.27
CA VAL A 252 2.86 -16.99 -2.76
C VAL A 252 3.54 -18.26 -3.27
N TYR A 253 3.80 -19.22 -2.40
CA TYR A 253 4.57 -20.41 -2.74
C TYR A 253 4.25 -21.59 -1.82
N PRO A 254 4.46 -22.83 -2.26
CA PRO A 254 4.28 -23.99 -1.40
C PRO A 254 5.43 -24.12 -0.38
N PRO A 255 5.17 -24.60 0.86
CA PRO A 255 6.15 -24.60 1.95
C PRO A 255 7.48 -25.27 1.61
N GLU A 256 7.48 -26.30 0.74
CA GLU A 256 8.70 -26.96 0.29
C GLU A 256 9.66 -26.07 -0.51
N ARG A 257 9.19 -24.92 -1.02
CA ARG A 257 10.00 -23.94 -1.76
C ARG A 257 10.52 -22.78 -0.89
N GLU A 258 10.23 -22.76 0.41
CA GLU A 258 10.66 -21.73 1.36
C GLU A 258 12.16 -21.39 1.24
N ALA A 259 13.02 -22.40 1.25
CA ALA A 259 14.47 -22.20 1.18
C ALA A 259 14.92 -21.56 -0.14
N GLU A 260 14.23 -21.87 -1.24
CA GLU A 260 14.48 -21.27 -2.55
C GLU A 260 14.03 -19.81 -2.56
N VAL A 261 12.82 -19.53 -2.06
CA VAL A 261 12.27 -18.16 -1.97
C VAL A 261 13.19 -17.27 -1.14
N MET A 262 13.65 -17.73 0.01
CA MET A 262 14.60 -16.98 0.84
C MET A 262 15.94 -16.76 0.14
N ALA A 263 16.43 -17.73 -0.65
CA ALA A 263 17.63 -17.56 -1.46
C ALA A 263 17.44 -16.54 -2.61
N LEU A 264 16.26 -16.52 -3.24
CA LEU A 264 15.91 -15.53 -4.27
C LEU A 264 15.82 -14.12 -3.68
N LEU A 265 15.33 -13.95 -2.45
CA LEU A 265 15.32 -12.65 -1.78
C LEU A 265 16.73 -12.19 -1.38
N GLY A 266 17.62 -13.11 -1.01
CA GLY A 266 18.98 -12.77 -0.61
C GLY A 266 18.99 -11.92 0.66
N ALA A 267 19.60 -10.72 0.60
CA ALA A 267 19.62 -9.82 1.76
C ALA A 267 18.23 -9.33 2.17
N ASP A 268 17.29 -9.23 1.23
CA ASP A 268 15.91 -8.82 1.50
C ASP A 268 15.07 -9.95 2.12
N ALA A 269 15.66 -11.14 2.38
CA ALA A 269 14.98 -12.22 3.07
C ALA A 269 14.64 -11.82 4.52
N MET A 270 15.52 -11.07 5.18
CA MET A 270 15.24 -10.49 6.49
C MET A 270 14.44 -9.19 6.32
N GLU A 271 13.31 -9.09 7.02
CA GLU A 271 12.37 -7.99 6.87
C GLU A 271 12.98 -6.63 7.23
N GLU A 272 13.75 -6.57 8.32
CA GLU A 272 14.44 -5.34 8.72
C GLU A 272 15.45 -4.87 7.66
N ASP A 273 16.25 -5.80 7.11
CA ASP A 273 17.22 -5.49 6.05
C ASP A 273 16.52 -5.03 4.76
N ASN A 274 15.34 -5.58 4.46
CA ASN A 274 14.51 -5.17 3.33
C ASN A 274 14.02 -3.73 3.49
N TYR A 275 13.45 -3.38 4.64
CA TYR A 275 13.02 -2.00 4.91
C TYR A 275 14.19 -1.02 4.91
N GLN A 276 15.35 -1.40 5.43
CA GLN A 276 16.55 -0.55 5.37
C GLN A 276 17.02 -0.33 3.92
N SER A 277 16.98 -1.37 3.07
CA SER A 277 17.36 -1.26 1.66
C SER A 277 16.36 -0.41 0.87
N ALA A 278 15.06 -0.63 1.07
CA ALA A 278 14.01 0.18 0.46
C ALA A 278 14.07 1.64 0.92
N ALA A 279 14.39 1.90 2.19
CA ALA A 279 14.60 3.25 2.69
C ALA A 279 15.76 3.95 1.95
N ARG A 280 16.89 3.28 1.72
CA ARG A 280 18.04 3.85 0.99
C ARG A 280 17.72 4.14 -0.48
N LEU A 281 16.96 3.26 -1.13
CA LEU A 281 16.46 3.47 -2.48
C LEU A 281 15.58 4.72 -2.54
N ALA A 282 14.58 4.80 -1.67
CA ALA A 282 13.64 5.92 -1.61
C ALA A 282 14.34 7.27 -1.33
N GLU A 283 15.33 7.28 -0.45
CA GLU A 283 16.17 8.46 -0.18
C GLU A 283 16.94 8.90 -1.44
N THR A 284 17.57 7.97 -2.14
CA THR A 284 18.29 8.25 -3.39
C THR A 284 17.34 8.80 -4.46
N GLU A 285 16.18 8.16 -4.66
CA GLU A 285 15.17 8.61 -5.62
C GLU A 285 14.62 9.99 -5.28
N SER A 286 14.43 10.30 -3.99
CA SER A 286 13.89 11.60 -3.54
C SER A 286 14.74 12.81 -3.94
N HIS A 287 16.04 12.59 -4.16
CA HIS A 287 16.99 13.60 -4.63
C HIS A 287 17.10 13.69 -6.16
N MET A 288 16.73 12.62 -6.88
CA MET A 288 16.87 12.54 -8.34
C MET A 288 15.57 12.89 -9.08
N LEU A 289 14.43 12.55 -8.50
CA LEU A 289 13.13 12.68 -9.13
C LEU A 289 12.48 14.03 -8.85
N THR A 290 11.45 14.36 -9.62
CA THR A 290 10.64 15.57 -9.47
C THR A 290 9.15 15.24 -9.51
N GLY A 291 8.28 16.23 -9.27
CA GLY A 291 6.82 16.08 -9.37
C GLY A 291 6.26 14.93 -8.52
N ARG A 292 5.28 14.22 -9.07
CA ARG A 292 4.60 13.10 -8.41
C ARG A 292 5.54 11.94 -8.07
N ASP A 293 6.55 11.68 -8.89
CA ASP A 293 7.55 10.64 -8.63
C ASP A 293 8.40 10.97 -7.40
N ARG A 294 8.77 12.25 -7.22
CA ARG A 294 9.45 12.71 -5.99
C ARG A 294 8.55 12.62 -4.77
N PHE A 295 7.25 12.95 -4.92
CA PHE A 295 6.28 12.76 -3.85
C PHE A 295 6.29 11.32 -3.34
N PHE A 296 6.17 10.33 -4.23
CA PHE A 296 6.17 8.93 -3.83
C PHE A 296 7.53 8.47 -3.29
N ALA A 297 8.66 8.95 -3.81
CA ALA A 297 9.96 8.62 -3.25
C ALA A 297 10.10 9.11 -1.79
N LEU A 298 9.67 10.34 -1.48
CA LEU A 298 9.64 10.86 -0.10
C LEU A 298 8.66 10.08 0.78
N PHE A 299 7.46 9.80 0.25
CA PHE A 299 6.42 9.03 0.93
C PHE A 299 6.93 7.62 1.29
N ASN A 300 7.57 6.94 0.34
CA ASN A 300 8.19 5.63 0.54
C ASN A 300 9.27 5.68 1.61
N ARG A 301 10.10 6.72 1.63
CA ARG A 301 11.11 6.89 2.68
C ARG A 301 10.45 6.98 4.06
N GLY A 302 9.39 7.78 4.18
CA GLY A 302 8.57 7.85 5.39
C GLY A 302 8.01 6.48 5.80
N THR A 303 7.44 5.75 4.84
CA THR A 303 6.86 4.42 5.06
C THR A 303 7.90 3.40 5.56
N ASN A 304 9.08 3.37 4.96
CA ASN A 304 10.14 2.45 5.39
C ASN A 304 10.68 2.81 6.78
N LEU A 305 10.83 4.11 7.10
CA LEU A 305 11.26 4.54 8.43
C LEU A 305 10.21 4.22 9.51
N ALA A 306 8.92 4.38 9.20
CA ALA A 306 7.84 4.00 10.12
C ALA A 306 7.84 2.49 10.42
N ALA A 307 8.11 1.65 9.40
CA ALA A 307 8.28 0.21 9.58
C ALA A 307 9.50 -0.13 10.44
N LEU A 308 10.56 0.68 10.38
CA LEU A 308 11.75 0.59 11.24
C LEU A 308 11.58 1.29 12.60
N HIS A 309 10.36 1.72 12.94
CA HIS A 309 10.00 2.44 14.17
C HIS A 309 10.68 3.80 14.37
N ASP A 310 11.29 4.38 13.34
CA ASP A 310 11.75 5.77 13.34
C ASP A 310 10.60 6.71 12.95
N TYR A 311 9.67 6.89 13.88
CA TYR A 311 8.45 7.67 13.63
C TYR A 311 8.71 9.17 13.46
N VAL A 312 9.75 9.71 14.10
CA VAL A 312 10.12 11.13 13.96
C VAL A 312 10.75 11.38 12.59
N GLY A 313 11.69 10.53 12.16
CA GLY A 313 12.24 10.57 10.82
C GLY A 313 11.16 10.37 9.76
N ALA A 314 10.28 9.38 9.97
CA ALA A 314 9.15 9.13 9.08
C ALA A 314 8.24 10.35 8.92
N ALA A 315 7.84 10.99 10.03
CA ALA A 315 7.01 12.19 10.00
C ALA A 315 7.67 13.33 9.20
N SER A 316 8.99 13.54 9.33
CA SER A 316 9.71 14.55 8.55
C SER A 316 9.65 14.28 7.04
N PHE A 317 9.85 13.03 6.61
CA PHE A 317 9.76 12.69 5.18
C PHE A 317 8.32 12.76 4.65
N TYR A 318 7.32 12.46 5.48
CA TYR A 318 5.92 12.68 5.13
C TYR A 318 5.59 14.17 5.01
N ASP A 319 6.12 15.04 5.89
CA ASP A 319 5.95 16.49 5.76
C ASP A 319 6.50 16.98 4.40
N GLU A 320 7.70 16.53 4.03
CA GLU A 320 8.30 16.87 2.74
C GLU A 320 7.47 16.32 1.56
N ALA A 321 6.94 15.10 1.69
CA ALA A 321 6.05 14.54 0.68
C ALA A 321 4.79 15.41 0.52
N PHE A 322 4.09 15.76 1.60
CA PHE A 322 2.90 16.60 1.53
C PHE A 322 3.18 18.03 1.04
N ALA A 323 4.39 18.56 1.31
CA ALA A 323 4.83 19.81 0.71
C ALA A 323 5.00 19.71 -0.80
N VAL A 324 5.56 18.61 -1.31
CA VAL A 324 5.60 18.33 -2.77
C VAL A 324 4.20 18.16 -3.32
N TYR A 325 3.33 17.39 -2.65
CA TYR A 325 1.93 17.17 -3.05
C TYR A 325 1.19 18.50 -3.25
N ALA A 326 1.32 19.43 -2.29
CA ALA A 326 0.69 20.75 -2.37
C ALA A 326 1.19 21.59 -3.56
N SER A 327 2.40 21.32 -4.06
CA SER A 327 2.99 22.00 -5.23
C SER A 327 2.64 21.36 -6.57
N LEU A 328 2.05 20.15 -6.59
CA LEU A 328 1.62 19.49 -7.82
C LEU A 328 0.41 20.22 -8.41
N GLU A 329 0.34 20.18 -9.74
CA GLU A 329 -0.90 20.50 -10.48
C GLU A 329 -2.03 19.60 -9.98
N GLU A 330 -3.27 20.09 -10.00
CA GLU A 330 -4.42 19.38 -9.42
C GLU A 330 -4.66 18.01 -10.08
N SER A 331 -4.59 17.93 -11.41
CA SER A 331 -4.63 16.65 -12.16
C SER A 331 -3.45 15.73 -11.82
N GLU A 332 -2.35 16.35 -11.37
CA GLU A 332 -1.11 15.81 -10.83
C GLU A 332 -1.28 15.02 -9.51
N ARG A 333 -2.33 15.29 -8.74
CA ARG A 333 -2.38 14.87 -7.33
C ARG A 333 -2.89 13.44 -7.16
N PRO A 334 -2.13 12.55 -6.50
CA PRO A 334 -2.61 11.23 -6.13
C PRO A 334 -3.54 11.30 -4.90
N TRP A 335 -4.69 11.97 -5.02
CA TRP A 335 -5.58 12.30 -3.90
C TRP A 335 -6.19 11.07 -3.20
N ARG A 336 -6.09 9.88 -3.80
CA ARG A 336 -6.47 8.60 -3.19
C ARG A 336 -5.33 7.91 -2.45
N ALA A 337 -4.12 8.48 -2.35
CA ALA A 337 -2.97 7.82 -1.72
C ALA A 337 -3.29 7.29 -0.31
N MET A 338 -3.98 8.09 0.51
CA MET A 338 -4.39 7.72 1.86
C MET A 338 -5.49 6.64 1.93
N TRP A 339 -6.08 6.24 0.80
CA TRP A 339 -7.01 5.09 0.76
C TRP A 339 -6.27 3.76 0.82
N TYR A 340 -4.99 3.76 0.45
CA TYR A 340 -4.18 2.56 0.36
C TYR A 340 -3.00 2.57 1.33
N GLN A 341 -2.59 3.75 1.81
CA GLN A 341 -1.36 3.91 2.58
C GLN A 341 -1.63 4.65 3.89
N THR A 342 -1.48 3.96 5.01
CA THR A 342 -1.82 4.47 6.36
C THR A 342 -0.61 4.93 7.18
N GLY A 343 0.61 4.73 6.68
CA GLY A 343 1.87 5.05 7.35
C GLY A 343 1.96 6.48 7.95
N PRO A 344 1.45 7.54 7.28
CA PRO A 344 1.46 8.89 7.86
C PRO A 344 0.72 9.00 9.19
N TYR A 345 -0.41 8.30 9.36
CA TYR A 345 -1.15 8.32 10.63
C TYR A 345 -0.30 7.77 11.77
N GLN A 346 0.36 6.65 11.52
CA GLN A 346 1.23 6.00 12.49
C GLN A 346 2.42 6.91 12.87
N ALA A 347 3.09 7.49 11.87
CA ALA A 347 4.24 8.36 12.09
C ALA A 347 3.89 9.62 12.88
N TYR A 348 2.80 10.31 12.53
CA TYR A 348 2.36 11.49 13.27
C TYR A 348 1.87 11.14 14.68
N TYR A 349 1.13 10.04 14.84
CA TYR A 349 0.66 9.62 16.16
C TYR A 349 1.82 9.31 17.12
N PHE A 350 2.76 8.44 16.71
CA PHE A 350 3.88 8.05 17.57
C PHE A 350 4.97 9.11 17.72
N SER A 351 4.92 10.19 16.94
CA SER A 351 5.73 11.40 17.16
C SER A 351 5.02 12.47 18.02
N GLY A 352 3.81 12.18 18.53
CA GLY A 352 3.03 13.08 19.39
C GLY A 352 2.29 14.19 18.63
N ARG A 353 2.27 14.13 17.29
CA ARG A 353 1.61 15.10 16.41
C ARG A 353 0.14 14.74 16.20
N TYR A 354 -0.61 14.68 17.29
CA TYR A 354 -2.00 14.21 17.27
C TYR A 354 -2.93 15.10 16.45
N GLN A 355 -2.71 16.42 16.44
CA GLN A 355 -3.51 17.32 15.60
C GLN A 355 -3.33 17.02 14.11
N ASP A 356 -2.12 16.67 13.67
CA ASP A 356 -1.86 16.30 12.28
C ASP A 356 -2.56 15.00 11.89
N VAL A 357 -2.64 14.03 12.81
CA VAL A 357 -3.44 12.82 12.59
C VAL A 357 -4.92 13.18 12.39
N ILE A 358 -5.46 14.07 13.23
CA ILE A 358 -6.86 14.52 13.14
C ILE A 358 -7.12 15.26 11.83
N ASP A 359 -6.24 16.18 11.45
CA ASP A 359 -6.37 17.01 10.26
C ASP A 359 -6.24 16.15 8.99
N LEU A 360 -5.28 15.23 8.94
CA LEU A 360 -5.08 14.32 7.81
C LEU A 360 -6.28 13.38 7.64
N ALA A 361 -6.76 12.77 8.73
CA ALA A 361 -7.92 11.87 8.68
C ALA A 361 -9.20 12.60 8.31
N THR A 362 -9.38 13.82 8.82
CA THR A 362 -10.54 14.66 8.48
C THR A 362 -10.52 15.10 7.02
N THR A 363 -9.35 15.47 6.51
CA THR A 363 -9.16 15.81 5.09
C THR A 363 -9.47 14.60 4.21
N THR A 364 -8.90 13.44 4.55
CA THR A 364 -9.09 12.19 3.80
C THR A 364 -10.57 11.79 3.75
N LEU A 365 -11.22 11.67 4.90
CA LEU A 365 -12.65 11.30 4.98
C LEU A 365 -13.55 12.35 4.33
N GLY A 366 -13.22 13.64 4.45
CA GLY A 366 -13.98 14.75 3.87
C GLY A 366 -13.97 14.74 2.33
N ALA A 367 -12.82 14.42 1.74
CA ALA A 367 -12.65 14.35 0.29
C ALA A 367 -13.41 13.18 -0.35
N MET A 368 -13.60 12.07 0.35
CA MET A 368 -14.26 10.87 -0.19
C MET A 368 -15.76 11.06 -0.46
N SER A 369 -16.26 10.55 -1.59
CA SER A 369 -17.71 10.48 -1.85
C SER A 369 -18.47 9.60 -0.86
N GLU A 370 -17.83 8.56 -0.36
CA GLU A 370 -18.31 7.69 0.70
C GLU A 370 -17.17 7.51 1.71
N PRO A 371 -17.26 8.08 2.93
CA PRO A 371 -16.18 8.06 3.92
C PRO A 371 -16.15 6.72 4.64
N ILE A 372 -15.55 5.72 3.99
CA ILE A 372 -15.63 4.30 4.38
C ILE A 372 -14.30 3.71 4.86
N LEU A 373 -13.26 4.51 5.07
CA LEU A 373 -11.95 4.03 5.53
C LEU A 373 -11.95 3.88 7.06
N GLU A 374 -12.14 2.67 7.56
CA GLU A 374 -12.16 2.38 8.99
C GLU A 374 -10.89 2.78 9.74
N GLU A 375 -9.71 2.70 9.09
CA GLU A 375 -8.43 3.03 9.68
C GLU A 375 -8.31 4.54 9.88
N SER A 376 -8.85 5.35 8.96
CA SER A 376 -8.84 6.80 9.10
C SER A 376 -9.68 7.24 10.31
N TYR A 377 -10.82 6.59 10.55
CA TYR A 377 -11.59 6.81 11.78
C TYR A 377 -10.83 6.34 13.03
N TYR A 378 -10.25 5.14 12.99
CA TYR A 378 -9.51 4.58 14.12
C TYR A 378 -8.34 5.48 14.54
N TRP A 379 -7.50 5.89 13.60
CA TRP A 379 -6.36 6.77 13.89
C TRP A 379 -6.79 8.14 14.40
N ARG A 380 -7.86 8.72 13.84
CA ARG A 380 -8.42 9.98 14.35
C ARG A 380 -8.97 9.83 15.76
N ALA A 381 -9.59 8.69 16.09
CA ALA A 381 -10.06 8.41 17.43
C ALA A 381 -8.91 8.35 18.45
N LEU A 382 -7.84 7.63 18.12
CA LEU A 382 -6.65 7.56 18.98
C LEU A 382 -6.08 8.97 19.25
N ALA A 383 -5.95 9.78 18.21
CA ALA A 383 -5.42 11.13 18.35
C ALA A 383 -6.35 12.07 19.14
N ARG A 384 -7.68 11.96 18.96
CA ARG A 384 -8.66 12.71 19.75
C ARG A 384 -8.59 12.37 21.23
N GLU A 385 -8.47 11.09 21.54
CA GLU A 385 -8.31 10.63 22.93
C GLU A 385 -7.06 11.24 23.58
N GLU A 386 -5.93 11.24 22.90
CA GLU A 386 -4.68 11.83 23.40
C GLU A 386 -4.79 13.34 23.65
N LEU A 387 -5.67 14.03 22.92
CA LEU A 387 -6.00 15.45 23.14
C LEU A 387 -7.15 15.67 24.15
N GLY A 388 -7.68 14.61 24.75
CA GLY A 388 -8.75 14.66 25.75
C GLY A 388 -10.17 14.71 25.19
N ASP A 389 -10.35 14.62 23.87
CA ASP A 389 -11.66 14.52 23.21
C ASP A 389 -12.14 13.06 23.17
N VAL A 390 -12.47 12.53 24.36
CA VAL A 390 -12.91 11.13 24.51
C VAL A 390 -14.25 10.87 23.82
N GLU A 391 -15.17 11.84 23.85
CA GLU A 391 -16.48 11.71 23.18
C GLU A 391 -16.30 11.61 21.66
N GLY A 392 -15.49 12.49 21.07
CA GLY A 392 -15.16 12.43 19.64
C GLY A 392 -14.37 11.18 19.24
N ALA A 393 -13.57 10.61 20.15
CA ALA A 393 -12.89 9.33 19.94
C ALA A 393 -13.89 8.16 19.88
N ILE A 394 -14.85 8.09 20.80
CA ILE A 394 -15.90 7.06 20.81
C ILE A 394 -16.75 7.12 19.54
N ASP A 395 -17.10 8.33 19.08
CA ASP A 395 -17.88 8.51 17.86
C ASP A 395 -17.13 8.01 16.61
N ASP A 396 -15.82 8.28 16.52
CA ASP A 396 -15.00 7.78 15.43
C ASP A 396 -14.84 6.25 15.48
N LEU A 397 -14.63 5.65 16.65
CA LEU A 397 -14.56 4.19 16.80
C LEU A 397 -15.87 3.51 16.37
N ARG A 398 -17.02 4.10 16.73
CA ARG A 398 -18.33 3.62 16.26
C ARG A 398 -18.50 3.80 14.75
N ALA A 399 -17.99 4.88 14.18
CA ALA A 399 -18.01 5.09 12.73
C ALA A 399 -17.13 4.08 11.98
N SER A 400 -15.95 3.75 12.53
CA SER A 400 -15.05 2.69 12.07
C SER A 400 -15.78 1.34 12.07
N LEU A 401 -16.37 0.94 13.20
CA LEU A 401 -17.12 -0.32 13.34
C LEU A 401 -18.41 -0.39 12.52
N LYS A 402 -18.95 0.75 12.10
CA LYS A 402 -20.06 0.76 11.15
C LYS A 402 -19.62 0.32 9.75
N GLN A 403 -18.37 0.59 9.37
CA GLN A 403 -17.81 0.14 8.08
C GLN A 403 -17.32 -1.30 8.18
N HIS A 404 -16.62 -1.62 9.27
CA HIS A 404 -16.05 -2.93 9.51
C HIS A 404 -16.39 -3.38 10.94
N PRO A 405 -17.53 -4.08 11.13
CA PRO A 405 -18.03 -4.47 12.46
C PRO A 405 -17.06 -5.29 13.32
N ASP A 406 -16.21 -6.09 12.68
CA ASP A 406 -15.24 -6.96 13.33
C ASP A 406 -13.82 -6.38 13.37
N PHE A 407 -13.67 -5.07 13.10
CA PHE A 407 -12.34 -4.43 13.12
C PHE A 407 -11.76 -4.43 14.54
N ALA A 408 -10.87 -5.40 14.78
CA ALA A 408 -10.38 -5.75 16.12
C ALA A 408 -9.76 -4.56 16.86
N ALA A 409 -9.01 -3.71 16.16
CA ALA A 409 -8.38 -2.53 16.73
C ALA A 409 -9.42 -1.55 17.31
N SER A 410 -10.47 -1.24 16.55
CA SER A 410 -11.55 -0.37 17.00
C SER A 410 -12.41 -1.00 18.11
N LEU A 411 -12.69 -2.30 18.03
CA LEU A 411 -13.41 -3.02 19.09
C LEU A 411 -12.65 -2.98 20.42
N GLN A 412 -11.35 -3.27 20.38
CA GLN A 412 -10.50 -3.27 21.56
C GLN A 412 -10.43 -1.88 22.19
N GLN A 413 -10.22 -0.84 21.37
CA GLN A 413 -10.11 0.52 21.86
C GLN A 413 -11.42 1.03 22.45
N LEU A 414 -12.56 0.75 21.79
CA LEU A 414 -13.87 1.16 22.29
C LEU A 414 -14.20 0.47 23.61
N THR A 415 -13.92 -0.83 23.72
CA THR A 415 -14.11 -1.60 24.96
C THR A 415 -13.27 -1.02 26.11
N ARG A 416 -12.03 -0.59 25.84
CA ARG A 416 -11.16 0.04 26.83
C ARG A 416 -11.74 1.36 27.32
N LEU A 417 -12.25 2.20 26.41
CA LEU A 417 -12.85 3.49 26.75
C LEU A 417 -14.14 3.32 27.57
N ASP A 418 -15.02 2.41 27.16
CA ASP A 418 -16.27 2.12 27.87
C ASP A 418 -16.03 1.55 29.28
N ALA A 419 -14.94 0.80 29.49
CA ALA A 419 -14.56 0.28 30.80
C ALA A 419 -13.92 1.35 31.73
N GLY A 420 -13.42 2.45 31.16
CA GLY A 420 -12.78 3.55 31.89
C GLY A 420 -13.71 4.72 32.21
N SER A 421 -14.89 4.79 31.59
CA SER A 421 -15.96 5.76 31.82
C SER A 421 -16.95 5.31 32.89
#